data_AF-A0A1Q4HN41-F1
#
_entry.id   AF-A0A1Q4HN41-F1
#
_cell.length_a   1.000
_cell.length_b   1.000
_cell.length_c   1.000
_cell.angle_alpha   90.00
_cell.angle_beta   90.00
_cell.angle_gamma   90.00
#
_symmetry.space_group_name_H-M   'P 1'
#
loop_
_entity.id
_entity.type
_entity.pdbx_description
1 polymer ?
#
loop_
_entity_poly.entity_id
_entity_poly.type
_entity_poly.pdbx_seq_one_letter_code
_entity_poly.pdbx_strand_id
1 'polypeptide(L)'
;DWTQALAELRAARRMGSKSNLLALIADCERGLGRPERAIELARGPEAAQLTGDDADELRIVAAGARADLGQLGQALTVLSTPQLDPSRQGSTAARLFYAYADTLLALDRKDEALQWFLRSAAADVEGVTDAEDRVSELG
;
A
#
# COMPACT_ATOMS: atom_id res chain seq x y z
N ASP A 1 -16.51 -13.98 4.12
CA ASP A 1 -17.03 -13.53 2.82
C ASP A 1 -16.68 -12.06 2.64
N TRP A 2 -15.88 -11.71 1.62
CA TRP A 2 -15.44 -10.34 1.34
C TRP A 2 -16.60 -9.36 1.13
N THR A 3 -17.74 -9.85 0.60
CA THR A 3 -18.95 -9.04 0.37
C THR A 3 -19.59 -8.63 1.69
N GLN A 4 -19.65 -9.56 2.66
CA GLN A 4 -20.17 -9.30 4.00
C GLN A 4 -19.25 -8.35 4.77
N ALA A 5 -17.94 -8.58 4.75
CA ALA A 5 -16.95 -7.71 5.39
C ALA A 5 -17.04 -6.27 4.85
N LEU A 6 -17.17 -6.10 3.53
CA LEU A 6 -17.36 -4.79 2.91
C LEU A 6 -18.66 -4.10 3.37
N ALA A 7 -19.76 -4.84 3.52
CA ALA A 7 -21.02 -4.30 4.00
C ALA A 7 -20.92 -3.81 5.46
N GLU A 8 -20.24 -4.58 6.32
CA GLU A 8 -19.99 -4.24 7.72
C GLU A 8 -19.06 -3.02 7.86
N LEU A 9 -17.96 -2.98 7.10
CA LEU A 9 -17.05 -1.84 7.07
C LEU A 9 -17.75 -0.55 6.64
N ARG A 10 -18.62 -0.62 5.62
CA ARG A 10 -19.42 0.51 5.17
C ARG A 10 -20.44 0.96 6.21
N ALA A 11 -21.04 0.02 6.94
CA ALA A 11 -21.94 0.32 8.03
C ALA A 11 -21.19 1.01 9.19
N ALA A 12 -20.05 0.47 9.62
CA ALA A 12 -19.20 1.06 10.65
C ALA A 12 -18.73 2.48 10.28
N ARG A 13 -18.40 2.70 8.99
CA ARG A 13 -18.03 4.03 8.48
C ARG A 13 -19.14 5.06 8.62
N ARG A 14 -20.40 4.69 8.35
CA ARG A 14 -21.56 5.60 8.51
C ARG A 14 -21.81 5.99 9.97
N MET A 15 -21.37 5.17 10.92
CA MET A 15 -21.55 5.39 12.36
C MET A 15 -20.46 6.25 13.02
N GLY A 16 -19.54 6.84 12.24
CA GLY A 16 -18.53 7.79 12.74
C GLY A 16 -17.16 7.18 13.08
N SER A 17 -16.92 5.91 12.72
CA SER A 17 -15.56 5.34 12.80
C SER A 17 -14.67 6.02 11.75
N LYS A 18 -13.71 6.81 12.22
CA LYS A 18 -12.81 7.66 11.41
C LYS A 18 -11.90 6.83 10.50
N SER A 19 -11.61 7.39 9.31
CA SER A 19 -10.32 7.32 8.57
C SER A 19 -9.81 5.93 8.15
N ASN A 20 -9.44 5.07 9.11
CA ASN A 20 -8.74 3.80 8.88
C ASN A 20 -9.53 2.76 8.06
N LEU A 21 -10.87 2.83 8.07
CA LEU A 21 -11.70 1.90 7.30
C LEU A 21 -11.61 2.13 5.79
N LEU A 22 -11.18 3.31 5.32
CA LEU A 22 -11.16 3.60 3.89
C LEU A 22 -10.17 2.70 3.13
N ALA A 23 -8.97 2.49 3.69
CA ALA A 23 -7.98 1.58 3.11
C ALA A 23 -8.51 0.15 3.05
N LEU A 24 -9.14 -0.34 4.13
CA LEU A 24 -9.73 -1.68 4.18
C LEU A 24 -10.88 -1.85 3.17
N ILE A 25 -11.74 -0.83 3.03
CA ILE A 25 -12.82 -0.83 2.04
C ILE A 25 -12.25 -0.88 0.62
N ALA A 26 -11.22 -0.08 0.33
CA ALA A 26 -10.56 -0.08 -0.97
C ALA A 26 -9.89 -1.43 -1.25
N ASP A 27 -9.24 -2.04 -0.25
CA ASP A 27 -8.59 -3.34 -0.40
C ASP A 27 -9.60 -4.47 -0.61
N CYS A 28 -10.75 -4.41 0.06
CA CYS A 28 -11.87 -5.33 -0.21
C CYS A 28 -12.38 -5.20 -1.65
N GLU A 29 -12.52 -3.99 -2.20
CA GLU A 29 -12.94 -3.82 -3.60
C GLU A 29 -11.89 -4.37 -4.56
N ARG A 30 -10.60 -4.13 -4.29
CA ARG A 30 -9.48 -4.73 -5.04
C ARG A 30 -9.56 -6.26 -5.00
N GLY A 31 -9.70 -6.86 -3.81
CA GLY A 31 -9.83 -8.31 -3.62
C GLY A 31 -11.09 -8.93 -4.27
N LEU A 32 -12.12 -8.14 -4.52
CA LEU A 32 -13.31 -8.51 -5.29
C LEU A 32 -13.12 -8.36 -6.82
N GLY A 33 -11.90 -8.06 -7.28
CA GLY A 33 -11.58 -7.87 -8.69
C GLY A 33 -12.06 -6.53 -9.25
N ARG A 34 -12.20 -5.50 -8.41
CA ARG A 34 -12.61 -4.14 -8.79
C ARG A 34 -11.52 -3.11 -8.47
N PRO A 35 -10.31 -3.25 -9.02
CA PRO A 35 -9.19 -2.36 -8.73
C PRO A 35 -9.50 -0.89 -9.08
N GLU A 36 -10.30 -0.60 -10.11
CA GLU A 36 -10.71 0.75 -10.47
C GLU A 36 -11.50 1.42 -9.34
N ARG A 37 -12.32 0.64 -8.61
CA ARG A 37 -13.10 1.14 -7.48
C ARG A 37 -12.20 1.48 -6.29
N ALA A 38 -11.15 0.69 -6.05
CA ALA A 38 -10.14 1.01 -5.04
C ALA A 38 -9.42 2.34 -5.37
N ILE A 39 -9.06 2.54 -6.64
CA ILE A 39 -8.43 3.79 -7.12
C ILE A 39 -9.37 4.99 -6.98
N GLU A 40 -10.66 4.82 -7.27
CA GLU A 40 -11.66 5.88 -7.11
C GLU A 40 -11.79 6.31 -5.65
N LEU A 41 -11.88 5.35 -4.73
CA LEU A 41 -11.93 5.61 -3.29
C LEU A 41 -10.69 6.36 -2.80
N ALA A 42 -9.50 5.99 -3.30
CA ALA A 42 -8.24 6.64 -2.99
C ALA A 42 -8.11 8.10 -3.50
N ARG A 43 -9.01 8.52 -4.40
CA ARG A 43 -9.07 9.89 -4.94
C ARG A 43 -10.23 10.71 -4.37
N GLY A 44 -11.03 10.11 -3.51
CA GLY A 44 -12.22 10.73 -2.93
C GLY A 44 -11.89 11.82 -1.89
N PRO A 45 -12.87 12.66 -1.53
CA PRO A 45 -12.70 13.70 -0.51
C PRO A 45 -12.37 13.14 0.88
N GLU A 46 -12.75 11.90 1.16
CA GLU A 46 -12.39 11.20 2.41
C GLU A 46 -10.89 10.86 2.43
N ALA A 47 -10.32 10.43 1.30
CA ALA A 47 -8.89 10.14 1.18
C ALA A 47 -8.03 11.39 1.43
N ALA A 48 -8.51 12.55 0.97
CA ALA A 48 -7.82 13.83 1.16
C ALA A 48 -7.75 14.28 2.64
N GLN A 49 -8.51 13.66 3.54
CA GLN A 49 -8.48 13.95 4.98
C GLN A 49 -7.57 13.00 5.76
N LEU A 50 -7.08 11.93 5.13
CA LEU A 50 -6.18 10.99 5.78
C LEU A 50 -4.80 11.60 5.98
N THR A 51 -4.13 11.21 7.05
CA THR A 51 -2.76 11.63 7.37
C THR A 51 -1.99 10.48 7.99
N GLY A 52 -0.65 10.56 7.96
CA GLY A 52 0.23 9.55 8.54
C GLY A 52 -0.06 8.15 8.00
N ASP A 53 -0.07 7.17 8.89
CA ASP A 53 -0.19 5.76 8.54
C ASP A 53 -1.50 5.45 7.79
N ASP A 54 -2.63 6.05 8.15
CA ASP A 54 -3.90 5.83 7.44
C ASP A 54 -3.81 6.24 5.96
N ALA A 55 -3.09 7.33 5.65
CA ALA A 55 -2.87 7.76 4.27
C ALA A 55 -1.91 6.83 3.54
N ASP A 56 -0.87 6.34 4.22
CA ASP A 56 0.09 5.38 3.67
C ASP A 56 -0.56 4.03 3.37
N GLU A 57 -1.46 3.54 4.22
CA GLU A 57 -2.24 2.32 3.97
C GLU A 57 -3.05 2.43 2.68
N LEU A 58 -3.82 3.52 2.54
CA LEU A 58 -4.62 3.73 1.34
C LEU A 58 -3.74 3.86 0.09
N ARG A 59 -2.55 4.45 0.24
CA ARG A 59 -1.57 4.58 -0.84
C ARG A 59 -1.02 3.22 -1.29
N ILE A 60 -0.70 2.33 -0.36
CA ILE A 60 -0.27 0.95 -0.67
C ILE A 60 -1.38 0.23 -1.45
N VAL A 61 -2.63 0.30 -0.96
CA VAL A 61 -3.78 -0.34 -1.61
C VAL A 61 -4.01 0.22 -3.03
N ALA A 62 -3.97 1.55 -3.19
CA ALA A 62 -4.16 2.20 -4.48
C ALA A 62 -3.04 1.84 -5.48
N ALA A 63 -1.80 1.72 -5.01
CA ALA A 63 -0.69 1.28 -5.83
C ALA A 63 -0.84 -0.19 -6.25
N GLY A 64 -1.24 -1.07 -5.33
CA GLY A 64 -1.56 -2.46 -5.64
C GLY A 64 -2.67 -2.58 -6.68
N ALA A 65 -3.76 -1.83 -6.53
CA ALA A 65 -4.84 -1.80 -7.52
C ALA A 65 -4.37 -1.33 -8.91
N ARG A 66 -3.41 -0.40 -8.97
CA ARG A 66 -2.80 0.01 -10.24
C ARG A 66 -1.90 -1.07 -10.83
N ALA A 67 -1.14 -1.77 -10.00
CA ALA A 67 -0.32 -2.90 -10.42
C ALA A 67 -1.16 -4.04 -11.00
N ASP A 68 -2.32 -4.35 -10.39
CA ASP A 68 -3.29 -5.33 -10.91
C ASP A 68 -3.78 -4.97 -12.33
N LEU A 69 -3.83 -3.69 -12.65
CA LEU A 69 -4.19 -3.16 -13.98
C LEU A 69 -2.99 -3.02 -14.94
N GLY A 70 -1.80 -3.50 -14.56
CA GLY A 70 -0.56 -3.36 -15.32
C GLY A 70 0.01 -1.93 -15.36
N GLN A 71 -0.50 -1.02 -14.52
CA GLN A 71 -0.14 0.40 -14.51
C GLN A 71 1.05 0.67 -13.56
N LEU A 72 2.13 -0.09 -13.69
CA LEU A 72 3.25 -0.11 -12.75
C LEU A 72 3.91 1.27 -12.56
N GLY A 73 4.09 2.06 -13.63
CA GLY A 73 4.63 3.42 -13.51
C GLY A 73 3.75 4.35 -12.66
N GLN A 74 2.42 4.21 -12.77
CA GLN A 74 1.49 4.99 -11.96
C GLN A 74 1.43 4.47 -10.51
N ALA A 75 1.58 3.15 -10.30
CA ALA A 75 1.73 2.57 -8.97
C ALA A 75 2.96 3.16 -8.25
N LEU A 76 4.08 3.24 -8.97
CA LEU A 76 5.31 3.82 -8.45
C LEU A 76 5.14 5.30 -8.08
N THR A 77 4.51 6.11 -8.95
CA THR A 77 4.19 7.51 -8.65
C THR A 77 3.31 7.67 -7.41
N VAL A 78 2.31 6.80 -7.25
CA VAL A 78 1.46 6.80 -6.05
C VAL A 78 2.34 6.54 -4.83
N LEU A 79 3.16 5.50 -4.82
CA LEU A 79 4.00 5.15 -3.66
C LEU A 79 5.08 6.19 -3.33
N SER A 80 5.62 6.89 -4.32
CA SER A 80 6.65 7.92 -4.11
C SER A 80 6.09 9.30 -3.75
N THR A 81 4.77 9.46 -3.64
CA THR A 81 4.13 10.75 -3.39
C THR A 81 3.23 10.67 -2.15
N PRO A 82 3.52 11.43 -1.07
CA PRO A 82 4.70 12.26 -0.87
C PRO A 82 6.00 11.44 -0.82
N GLN A 83 7.14 12.13 -0.96
CA GLN A 83 8.47 11.52 -0.96
C GLN A 83 8.66 10.63 0.28
N LEU A 84 9.16 9.42 0.06
CA LEU A 84 9.44 8.47 1.14
C LEU A 84 10.59 8.98 2.02
N ASP A 85 10.39 8.95 3.33
CA ASP A 85 11.43 9.16 4.34
C ASP A 85 12.06 7.81 4.71
N PRO A 86 13.31 7.52 4.28
CA PRO A 86 13.96 6.23 4.51
C PRO A 86 14.29 5.92 5.97
N SER A 87 14.15 6.89 6.88
CA SER A 87 14.46 6.72 8.30
C SER A 87 13.27 6.21 9.12
N ARG A 88 12.06 6.21 8.55
CA ARG A 88 10.85 5.72 9.23
C ARG A 88 10.95 4.22 9.51
N GLN A 89 10.40 3.84 10.66
CA GLN A 89 10.32 2.46 11.14
C GLN A 89 8.87 2.11 11.48
N GLY A 90 8.61 0.83 11.70
CA GLY A 90 7.30 0.31 12.03
C GLY A 90 6.63 -0.38 10.84
N SER A 91 5.61 -1.17 11.14
CA SER A 91 4.95 -2.07 10.18
C SER A 91 4.38 -1.36 8.95
N THR A 92 3.83 -0.15 9.08
CA THR A 92 3.33 0.65 7.95
C THR A 92 4.47 1.10 7.03
N ALA A 93 5.58 1.59 7.61
CA ALA A 93 6.75 2.00 6.84
C ALA A 93 7.40 0.81 6.13
N ALA A 94 7.54 -0.33 6.82
CA ALA A 94 8.05 -1.57 6.26
C ALA A 94 7.25 -2.01 5.02
N ARG A 95 5.92 -2.09 5.13
CA ARG A 95 5.03 -2.47 4.01
C ARG A 95 5.02 -1.46 2.87
N LEU A 96 5.13 -0.17 3.18
CA LEU A 96 5.23 0.88 2.17
C LEU A 96 6.53 0.77 1.36
N PHE A 97 7.67 0.58 2.04
CA PHE A 97 8.96 0.38 1.38
C PHE A 97 9.00 -0.92 0.59
N TYR A 98 8.38 -1.97 1.12
CA TYR A 98 8.23 -3.25 0.42
C TYR A 98 7.47 -3.07 -0.90
N ALA A 99 6.28 -2.45 -0.85
CA ALA A 99 5.47 -2.21 -2.04
C ALA A 99 6.20 -1.35 -3.08
N TYR A 100 6.98 -0.36 -2.62
CA TYR A 100 7.82 0.46 -3.49
C TYR A 100 8.94 -0.35 -4.14
N ALA A 101 9.65 -1.18 -3.36
CA ALA A 101 10.71 -2.07 -3.85
C ALA A 101 10.18 -3.09 -4.87
N ASP A 102 9.05 -3.72 -4.59
CA ASP A 102 8.42 -4.71 -5.47
C ASP A 102 7.94 -4.07 -6.78
N THR A 103 7.38 -2.85 -6.71
CA THR A 103 7.01 -2.08 -7.90
C THR A 103 8.24 -1.69 -8.75
N LEU A 104 9.35 -1.32 -8.11
CA LEU A 104 10.62 -1.08 -8.81
C LEU A 104 11.13 -2.34 -9.50
N LEU A 105 11.07 -3.49 -8.82
CA LEU A 105 11.48 -4.77 -9.37
C LEU A 105 10.63 -5.16 -10.58
N ALA A 106 9.30 -4.99 -10.49
CA ALA A 106 8.38 -5.22 -11.61
C ALA A 106 8.62 -4.28 -12.80
N LEU A 107 9.26 -3.14 -12.57
CA LEU A 107 9.72 -2.19 -13.60
C LEU A 107 11.16 -2.46 -14.07
N ASP A 108 11.75 -3.60 -13.72
CA ASP A 108 13.11 -4.02 -14.05
C ASP A 108 14.21 -3.09 -13.47
N ARG A 109 13.90 -2.36 -12.39
CA ARG A 109 14.83 -1.47 -11.68
C ARG A 109 15.46 -2.19 -10.48
N LYS A 110 16.13 -3.31 -10.76
CA LYS A 110 16.61 -4.28 -9.75
C LYS A 110 17.50 -3.66 -8.67
N ASP A 111 18.46 -2.81 -9.04
CA ASP A 111 19.40 -2.21 -8.08
C ASP A 111 18.68 -1.30 -7.06
N GLU A 112 17.70 -0.53 -7.54
CA GLU A 112 16.89 0.32 -6.67
C GLU A 112 15.93 -0.51 -5.82
N ALA A 113 15.34 -1.56 -6.40
CA ALA A 113 14.50 -2.49 -5.65
C ALA A 113 15.26 -3.11 -4.47
N LEU A 114 16.48 -3.60 -4.70
CA LEU A 114 17.34 -4.15 -3.64
C LEU A 114 17.58 -3.14 -2.51
N GLN A 115 17.89 -1.89 -2.85
CA GLN A 115 18.08 -0.83 -1.84
C GLN A 115 16.82 -0.58 -1.01
N TRP A 116 15.64 -0.65 -1.61
CA TRP A 116 14.39 -0.44 -0.90
C TRP A 116 13.90 -1.67 -0.13
N PHE A 117 14.22 -2.89 -0.57
CA PHE A 117 14.01 -4.09 0.25
C PHE A 117 14.90 -4.06 1.50
N LEU A 118 16.16 -3.62 1.40
CA LEU A 118 17.01 -3.40 2.58
C LEU A 118 16.41 -2.39 3.56
N ARG A 119 15.80 -1.31 3.05
CA ARG A 119 15.09 -0.31 3.89
C ARG A 119 13.83 -0.89 4.51
N SER A 120 13.09 -1.70 3.76
CA SER A 120 11.90 -2.40 4.26
C SER A 120 12.28 -3.31 5.42
N ALA A 121 13.31 -4.17 5.25
CA ALA A 121 13.83 -5.03 6.30
C ALA A 121 14.29 -4.23 7.54
N ALA A 122 15.02 -3.12 7.35
CA ALA A 122 15.46 -2.27 8.45
C ALA A 122 14.31 -1.58 9.20
N ALA A 123 13.20 -1.27 8.52
CA ALA A 123 12.02 -0.66 9.11
C ALA A 123 11.12 -1.70 9.83
N ASP A 124 11.25 -2.98 9.48
CA ASP A 124 10.36 -4.07 9.89
C ASP A 124 10.69 -4.64 11.27
N VAL A 125 10.50 -3.80 12.30
CA VAL A 125 10.74 -4.17 13.70
C VAL A 125 9.81 -5.28 14.23
N GLU A 126 8.71 -5.57 13.52
CA GLU A 126 7.69 -6.55 13.90
C GLU A 126 7.73 -7.83 13.04
N GLY A 127 8.58 -7.88 12.00
CA GLY A 127 8.68 -9.02 11.09
C GLY A 127 7.40 -9.27 10.27
N VAL A 128 6.74 -8.21 9.82
CA VAL A 128 5.47 -8.29 9.06
C VAL A 128 5.68 -8.49 7.56
N THR A 129 6.92 -8.43 7.08
CA THR A 129 7.33 -8.61 5.68
C THR A 129 8.42 -9.69 5.56
N ASP A 130 8.56 -10.23 4.36
CA ASP A 130 9.64 -11.13 3.95
C ASP A 130 10.82 -10.38 3.30
N ALA A 131 11.02 -9.09 3.62
CA ALA A 131 11.99 -8.24 2.94
C ALA A 131 13.45 -8.78 3.01
N GLU A 132 13.84 -9.44 4.10
CA GLU A 132 15.17 -10.06 4.23
C GLU A 132 15.38 -11.22 3.24
N ASP A 133 14.33 -12.00 2.98
CA ASP A 133 14.36 -13.07 2.00
C ASP A 133 14.52 -12.47 0.60
N ARG A 134 13.76 -11.41 0.29
CA ARG A 134 13.87 -10.68 -0.99
C ARG A 134 15.25 -10.10 -1.24
N VAL A 135 15.91 -9.57 -0.19
CA VAL A 135 17.30 -9.10 -0.27
C VAL A 135 18.23 -10.25 -0.65
N SER A 136 18.06 -11.42 -0.02
CA SER A 136 18.88 -12.60 -0.27
C SER A 136 18.67 -13.19 -1.67
N GLU A 137 17.47 -13.08 -2.24
CA GLU A 137 17.16 -13.53 -3.61
C GLU A 137 17.76 -12.64 -4.70
N LEU A 138 17.90 -11.33 -4.42
CA LEU A 138 18.32 -10.34 -5.42
C LEU A 138 19.83 -10.08 -5.42
N GLY A 139 20.52 -10.35 -4.30
CA GLY A 139 21.98 -10.23 -4.11
C GLY A 139 22.73 -11.53 -4.36
#